data_AF-A0A9P5H861-F1
#
_entry.id   AF-A0A9P5H861-F1
#
_cell.length_a   1.000
_cell.length_b   1.000
_cell.length_c   1.000
_cell.angle_alpha   90.00
_cell.angle_beta   90.00
_cell.angle_gamma   90.00
#
_symmetry.space_group_name_H-M   'P 1'
#
loop_
_entity.id
_entity.type
_entity.pdbx_description
1 polymer ?
#
loop_
_entity_poly.entity_id
_entity_poly.type
_entity_poly.pdbx_seq_one_letter_code
_entity_poly.pdbx_strand_id
1 'polypeptide(L)'
;MSFAKCPPMSSAPQPAIKRRNGSSHDRTGCLTCRRRRKKCVDNIFPVCGTCLRLNLQCVREPARSVVPSSWSRQLHPPSPTPTCLQSPMPASVPIETPQKRHCMGYYIAVLTRHLTVSEKFNSFLSAFLPMAMESVVLSDALLALASGHLSLVNKAYKVTALEARSNAIRNLAAAISTPSNMINRHETNAAACLAFVISEVGTGDCKGWYNHLQGTKNIIMSATAYSASGKVLHGPDAFKTSPEGQWVLRNFAYHDIVGSVTLRKRPLLDGSYLAGITDVVDSYLGVATELLCFLAKISCLDEYTKFNEHLPGEEVIRRKALFHSTCASLEKQLRDWHCHPAASPGLAAVAYAFRSAVLIVFYRLVRSRLYPVDIGREDLHSKSSLIDIVQSKIHTQVTNTLSHVADIPIGTTPESALLLPLFLAGGEAREEGHIDAVRQRLRMTLEKRQFQNVSRALEVLEDLWELRKDQNGIEADWSHILDTTRGDLLLT
;
A
#
# COMPACT_ATOMS: atom_id res chain seq x y z
N MET A 1 42.16 -34.78 -65.33
CA MET A 1 41.19 -33.73 -65.72
C MET A 1 39.98 -33.87 -64.80
N SER A 2 39.62 -32.78 -64.12
CA SER A 2 38.46 -32.65 -63.23
C SER A 2 37.17 -33.19 -63.85
N PHE A 3 36.22 -33.65 -63.03
CA PHE A 3 34.91 -33.02 -62.87
C PHE A 3 34.16 -33.54 -61.63
N ALA A 4 33.49 -32.61 -60.96
CA ALA A 4 32.57 -32.69 -59.81
C ALA A 4 31.36 -33.62 -60.06
N LYS A 5 30.49 -34.05 -59.14
CA LYS A 5 29.91 -33.51 -57.89
C LYS A 5 29.10 -34.65 -57.18
N CYS A 6 28.96 -34.60 -55.85
CA CYS A 6 28.15 -35.46 -54.96
C CYS A 6 26.62 -35.42 -55.26
N PRO A 7 25.72 -36.28 -54.69
CA PRO A 7 25.82 -37.05 -53.43
C PRO A 7 25.17 -38.46 -53.41
N PRO A 8 25.28 -39.26 -52.32
CA PRO A 8 24.31 -40.33 -52.07
C PRO A 8 23.36 -40.01 -50.91
N MET A 9 22.08 -40.25 -51.18
CA MET A 9 21.02 -40.35 -50.18
C MET A 9 20.96 -41.75 -49.56
N SER A 10 20.43 -41.76 -48.33
CA SER A 10 19.63 -42.82 -47.69
C SER A 10 20.35 -43.98 -47.01
N SER A 11 20.32 -43.95 -45.67
CA SER A 11 19.98 -45.14 -44.89
C SER A 11 18.89 -44.79 -43.87
N ALA A 12 17.88 -45.64 -43.78
CA ALA A 12 16.66 -45.45 -43.02
C ALA A 12 16.90 -45.47 -41.49
N PRO A 13 16.18 -44.66 -40.69
CA PRO A 13 16.28 -44.73 -39.24
C PRO A 13 15.48 -45.94 -38.71
N GLN A 14 16.15 -46.82 -37.97
CA GLN A 14 15.52 -47.84 -37.15
C GLN A 14 14.61 -47.19 -36.08
N PRO A 15 13.50 -47.83 -35.67
CA PRO A 15 12.62 -47.27 -34.66
C PRO A 15 13.35 -47.24 -33.31
N ALA A 16 13.70 -46.03 -32.87
CA ALA A 16 14.21 -45.81 -31.53
C ALA A 16 13.16 -46.29 -30.52
N ILE A 17 13.54 -47.26 -29.69
CA ILE A 17 12.79 -47.64 -28.49
C ILE A 17 12.68 -46.38 -27.63
N LYS A 18 11.52 -45.72 -27.66
CA LYS A 18 11.20 -44.62 -26.75
C LYS A 18 11.21 -45.17 -25.34
N ARG A 19 12.35 -45.06 -24.66
CA ARG A 19 12.38 -45.05 -23.20
C ARG A 19 11.40 -43.97 -22.76
N ARG A 20 10.32 -44.38 -22.10
CA ARG A 20 9.34 -43.47 -21.51
C ARG A 20 10.09 -42.58 -20.52
N ASN A 21 10.33 -41.33 -20.91
CA ASN A 21 10.76 -40.29 -19.98
C ASN A 21 9.72 -40.25 -18.86
N GLY A 22 10.14 -40.57 -17.64
CA GLY A 22 9.31 -40.45 -16.45
C GLY A 22 8.79 -39.01 -16.37
N SER A 23 7.47 -38.86 -16.30
CA SER A 23 6.86 -37.54 -16.17
C SER A 23 7.31 -36.92 -14.86
N SER A 24 7.87 -35.71 -14.93
CA SER A 24 8.06 -34.83 -13.77
C SER A 24 6.82 -34.86 -12.88
N HIS A 25 7.02 -35.14 -11.59
CA HIS A 25 5.95 -35.29 -10.62
C HIS A 25 5.54 -33.92 -10.07
N ASP A 26 4.39 -33.41 -10.51
CA ASP A 26 3.79 -32.23 -9.89
C ASP A 26 3.36 -32.55 -8.45
N ARG A 27 3.91 -31.83 -7.46
CA ARG A 27 3.62 -32.01 -6.02
C ARG A 27 2.14 -31.78 -5.66
N THR A 28 1.32 -31.31 -6.59
CA THR A 28 -0.08 -30.87 -6.39
C THR A 28 -1.15 -31.87 -6.84
N GLY A 29 -0.76 -33.05 -7.35
CA GLY A 29 -1.70 -34.09 -7.80
C GLY A 29 -2.44 -34.81 -6.67
N CYS A 30 -3.59 -35.42 -6.97
CA CYS A 30 -4.36 -36.20 -5.98
C CYS A 30 -3.56 -37.41 -5.45
N LEU A 31 -3.85 -37.86 -4.22
CA LEU A 31 -3.22 -39.01 -3.58
C LEU A 31 -3.39 -40.29 -4.40
N THR A 32 -4.53 -40.46 -5.06
CA THR A 32 -4.79 -41.64 -5.92
C THR A 32 -3.82 -41.71 -7.09
N CYS A 33 -3.59 -40.59 -7.80
CA CYS A 33 -2.60 -40.51 -8.88
C CYS A 33 -1.17 -40.61 -8.37
N ARG A 34 -0.86 -39.98 -7.23
CA ARG A 34 0.47 -40.02 -6.59
C ARG A 34 0.87 -41.44 -6.16
N ARG A 35 -0.02 -42.18 -5.47
CA ARG A 35 0.23 -43.58 -5.05
C ARG A 35 0.51 -44.48 -6.24
N ARG A 36 -0.20 -44.26 -7.35
CA ARG A 36 -0.04 -45.04 -8.59
C ARG A 36 1.14 -44.58 -9.45
N ARG A 37 1.90 -43.58 -9.01
CA ARG A 37 3.02 -42.95 -9.73
C ARG A 37 2.63 -42.55 -11.17
N LYS A 38 1.43 -41.97 -11.34
CA LYS A 38 0.92 -41.43 -12.61
C LYS A 38 0.68 -39.93 -12.50
N LYS A 39 0.93 -39.20 -13.60
CA LYS A 39 0.64 -37.76 -13.66
C LYS A 39 -0.85 -37.50 -13.44
N CYS A 40 -1.16 -36.54 -12.56
CA CYS A 40 -2.52 -36.06 -12.33
C CYS A 40 -2.82 -35.02 -13.40
N VAL A 41 -3.64 -35.38 -14.40
CA VAL A 41 -3.98 -34.51 -15.54
C VAL A 41 -5.39 -34.00 -15.35
N ASP A 42 -5.64 -32.75 -15.74
CA ASP A 42 -6.84 -31.97 -15.41
C ASP A 42 -7.10 -31.99 -13.91
N ASN A 43 -6.24 -31.29 -13.17
CA ASN A 43 -6.23 -31.19 -11.70
C ASN A 43 -7.41 -30.33 -11.17
N ILE A 44 -8.60 -30.64 -11.64
CA ILE A 44 -9.88 -29.97 -11.39
C ILE A 44 -10.59 -30.72 -10.26
N PHE A 45 -11.39 -30.01 -9.46
CA PHE A 45 -12.15 -30.54 -8.32
C PHE A 45 -13.65 -30.64 -8.69
N PRO A 46 -14.40 -31.70 -8.30
CA PRO A 46 -14.14 -32.70 -7.24
C PRO A 46 -13.34 -33.95 -7.63
N VAL A 47 -13.14 -34.24 -8.92
CA VAL A 47 -12.44 -35.44 -9.42
C VAL A 47 -11.51 -35.05 -10.56
N CYS A 48 -10.23 -35.43 -10.51
CA CYS A 48 -9.29 -35.12 -11.60
C CYS A 48 -9.59 -35.95 -12.86
N GLY A 49 -9.22 -35.44 -14.04
CA GLY A 49 -9.48 -36.10 -15.33
C GLY A 49 -8.93 -37.53 -15.41
N THR A 50 -7.76 -37.79 -14.82
CA THR A 50 -7.17 -39.15 -14.77
C THR A 50 -8.03 -40.12 -13.93
N CYS A 51 -8.52 -39.69 -12.77
CA CYS A 51 -9.36 -40.52 -11.91
C CYS A 51 -10.75 -40.73 -12.50
N LEU A 52 -11.32 -39.70 -13.13
CA LEU A 52 -12.60 -39.80 -13.82
C LEU A 52 -12.54 -40.82 -14.96
N ARG A 53 -11.56 -40.71 -15.86
CA ARG A 53 -11.41 -41.61 -17.02
C ARG A 53 -11.17 -43.06 -16.63
N LEU A 54 -10.49 -43.30 -15.52
CA LEU A 54 -10.16 -44.65 -15.05
C LEU A 54 -11.18 -45.20 -14.04
N ASN A 55 -12.26 -44.45 -13.79
CA ASN A 55 -13.28 -44.76 -12.79
C ASN A 55 -12.69 -45.11 -11.41
N LEU A 56 -11.85 -44.21 -10.89
CA LEU A 56 -11.18 -44.37 -9.60
C LEU A 56 -11.60 -43.27 -8.63
N GLN A 57 -11.70 -43.63 -7.35
CA GLN A 57 -11.92 -42.67 -6.28
C GLN A 57 -10.76 -41.66 -6.22
N CYS A 58 -11.05 -40.38 -6.47
CA CYS A 58 -10.07 -39.31 -6.42
C CYS A 58 -9.94 -38.75 -5.00
N VAL A 59 -8.87 -39.12 -4.30
CA VAL A 59 -8.61 -38.68 -2.92
C VAL A 59 -7.49 -37.65 -2.94
N ARG A 60 -7.65 -36.50 -2.28
CA ARG A 60 -6.58 -35.50 -2.10
C ARG A 60 -6.13 -35.49 -0.64
N GLU A 61 -4.94 -34.95 -0.37
CA GLU A 61 -4.55 -34.64 1.01
C GLU A 61 -5.59 -33.66 1.58
N PRO A 62 -6.12 -33.92 2.80
CA PRO A 62 -6.99 -32.96 3.45
C PRO A 62 -6.23 -31.64 3.65
N ALA A 63 -6.93 -30.51 3.59
CA ALA A 63 -6.35 -29.23 3.90
C ALA A 63 -5.69 -29.30 5.28
N ARG A 64 -4.41 -28.92 5.39
CA ARG A 64 -3.76 -28.82 6.71
C ARG A 64 -4.55 -27.81 7.54
N SER A 65 -5.11 -28.28 8.66
CA SER A 65 -5.62 -27.41 9.71
C SER A 65 -4.44 -26.65 10.31
N VAL A 66 -4.48 -25.31 10.29
CA VAL A 66 -3.47 -24.44 10.91
C VAL A 66 -3.75 -24.30 12.41
N VAL A 67 -4.00 -25.43 13.09
CA VAL A 67 -4.21 -25.46 14.54
C VAL A 67 -3.32 -26.55 15.14
N PRO A 68 -2.50 -26.25 16.18
CA PRO A 68 -1.65 -27.24 16.81
C PRO A 68 -2.46 -28.43 17.34
N SER A 69 -2.00 -29.63 17.00
CA SER A 69 -2.64 -30.92 17.30
C SER A 69 -2.49 -31.35 18.78
N SER A 70 -2.81 -30.48 19.73
CA SER A 70 -2.84 -30.81 21.16
C SER A 70 -4.24 -30.79 21.79
N TRP A 71 -5.29 -30.54 21.01
CA TRP A 71 -6.65 -30.33 21.53
C TRP A 71 -7.64 -31.43 21.15
N SER A 72 -7.19 -32.68 21.08
CA SER A 72 -8.08 -33.83 20.87
C SER A 72 -7.58 -35.06 21.60
N ARG A 73 -7.80 -35.10 22.92
CA ARG A 73 -7.90 -36.36 23.66
C ARG A 73 -9.02 -36.29 24.70
N GLN A 74 -10.15 -36.88 24.30
CA GLN A 74 -11.03 -37.76 25.06
C GLN A 74 -11.73 -37.21 26.33
N LEU A 75 -13.04 -37.02 26.19
CA LEU A 75 -14.04 -37.08 27.26
C LEU A 75 -14.09 -38.50 27.83
N HIS A 76 -13.53 -38.72 29.02
CA HIS A 76 -13.92 -39.81 29.91
C HIS A 76 -13.89 -39.31 31.38
N PRO A 77 -14.85 -39.70 32.24
CA PRO A 77 -14.91 -39.27 33.63
C PRO A 77 -13.90 -40.04 34.51
N PRO A 78 -13.32 -39.43 35.56
CA PRO A 78 -12.30 -40.09 36.37
C PRO A 78 -12.90 -40.86 37.57
N SER A 79 -12.26 -41.97 37.93
CA SER A 79 -12.32 -42.60 39.26
C SER A 79 -11.00 -42.34 40.01
N PRO A 80 -10.97 -42.40 41.36
CA PRO A 80 -10.00 -41.62 42.14
C PRO A 80 -8.75 -42.39 42.62
N THR A 81 -7.73 -41.59 42.95
CA THR A 81 -6.54 -41.81 43.83
C THR A 81 -5.24 -42.39 43.23
N PRO A 82 -4.05 -42.16 43.85
CA PRO A 82 -3.61 -40.98 44.61
C PRO A 82 -2.22 -40.42 44.19
N THR A 83 -2.07 -39.11 44.40
CA THR A 83 -0.89 -38.36 44.87
C THR A 83 0.51 -38.73 44.36
N CYS A 84 1.08 -37.85 43.53
CA CYS A 84 2.53 -37.65 43.47
C CYS A 84 2.84 -36.15 43.47
N LEU A 85 3.58 -35.71 44.48
CA LEU A 85 4.09 -34.36 44.69
C LEU A 85 5.09 -34.01 43.57
N GLN A 86 4.82 -32.94 42.81
CA GLN A 86 5.83 -32.32 41.95
C GLN A 86 5.82 -30.80 42.09
N SER A 87 7.03 -30.27 42.28
CA SER A 87 7.45 -28.89 42.49
C SER A 87 6.97 -27.88 41.43
N PRO A 88 7.01 -26.56 41.75
CA PRO A 88 6.34 -25.53 40.95
C PRO A 88 7.06 -25.24 39.63
N MET A 89 6.30 -25.22 38.53
CA MET A 89 6.74 -24.70 37.23
C MET A 89 6.89 -23.17 37.28
N PRO A 90 7.86 -22.58 36.55
CA PRO A 90 7.92 -21.13 36.38
C PRO A 90 7.05 -20.65 35.20
N ALA A 91 6.42 -19.50 35.45
CA ALA A 91 5.89 -18.49 34.52
C ALA A 91 4.67 -18.82 33.66
N SER A 92 3.54 -18.33 34.16
CA SER A 92 2.26 -18.04 33.50
C SER A 92 2.37 -17.48 32.08
N VAL A 93 1.67 -18.12 31.13
CA VAL A 93 1.15 -17.46 29.93
C VAL A 93 0.25 -16.30 30.40
N PRO A 94 0.45 -15.04 29.95
CA PRO A 94 -0.45 -13.97 30.32
C PRO A 94 -1.86 -14.32 29.83
N ILE A 95 -2.82 -14.46 30.75
CA ILE A 95 -4.22 -14.59 30.40
C ILE A 95 -4.62 -13.31 29.66
N GLU A 96 -4.90 -13.41 28.36
CA GLU A 96 -5.36 -12.25 27.59
C GLU A 96 -6.62 -11.67 28.22
N THR A 97 -6.58 -10.36 28.51
CA THR A 97 -7.74 -9.67 29.06
C THR A 97 -8.91 -9.72 28.05
N PRO A 98 -10.16 -9.83 28.50
CA PRO A 98 -11.33 -9.78 27.62
C PRO A 98 -11.32 -8.56 26.69
N GLN A 99 -10.80 -7.44 27.17
CA GLN A 99 -10.63 -6.19 26.44
C GLN A 99 -9.63 -6.33 25.29
N LYS A 100 -8.45 -6.93 25.51
CA LYS A 100 -7.45 -7.18 24.44
C LYS A 100 -8.03 -8.08 23.36
N ARG A 101 -8.75 -9.14 23.75
CA ARG A 101 -9.45 -10.04 22.81
C ARG A 101 -10.51 -9.31 21.98
N HIS A 102 -11.30 -8.45 22.61
CA HIS A 102 -12.32 -7.66 21.91
C HIS A 102 -11.68 -6.70 20.89
N CYS A 103 -10.65 -5.95 21.27
CA CYS A 103 -9.96 -5.02 20.37
C CYS A 103 -9.30 -5.75 19.19
N MET A 104 -8.68 -6.91 19.42
CA MET A 104 -8.15 -7.72 18.31
C MET A 104 -9.26 -8.29 17.42
N GLY A 105 -10.39 -8.71 18.01
CA GLY A 105 -11.58 -9.07 17.25
C GLY A 105 -12.09 -7.92 16.39
N TYR A 106 -12.10 -6.70 16.92
CA TYR A 106 -12.45 -5.47 16.20
C TYR A 106 -11.47 -5.17 15.05
N TYR A 107 -10.15 -5.31 15.28
CA TYR A 107 -9.15 -5.18 14.23
C TYR A 107 -9.47 -6.08 13.04
N ILE A 108 -9.70 -7.37 13.31
CA ILE A 108 -9.94 -8.39 12.29
C ILE A 108 -11.26 -8.12 11.55
N ALA A 109 -12.35 -7.91 12.30
CA ALA A 109 -13.71 -7.89 11.73
C ALA A 109 -14.08 -6.54 11.08
N VAL A 110 -13.53 -5.43 11.59
CA VAL A 110 -13.93 -4.08 11.20
C VAL A 110 -12.76 -3.34 10.56
N LEU A 111 -11.67 -3.15 11.30
CA LEU A 111 -10.64 -2.20 10.88
C LEU A 111 -9.92 -2.63 9.59
N THR A 112 -9.60 -3.92 9.45
CA THR A 112 -8.96 -4.41 8.21
C THR A 112 -9.81 -4.19 6.96
N ARG A 113 -11.14 -4.16 7.07
CA ARG A 113 -12.07 -3.86 5.96
C ARG A 113 -12.15 -2.37 5.66
N HIS A 114 -11.89 -1.53 6.66
CA HIS A 114 -11.81 -0.08 6.49
C HIS A 114 -10.45 0.40 5.97
N LEU A 115 -9.39 -0.41 6.09
CA LEU A 115 -8.06 -0.06 5.58
C LEU A 115 -7.80 -0.58 4.17
N THR A 116 -8.47 -1.65 3.74
CA THR A 116 -8.23 -2.27 2.43
C THR A 116 -9.19 -1.80 1.34
N VAL A 117 -8.71 -1.71 0.09
CA VAL A 117 -9.54 -1.56 -1.11
C VAL A 117 -10.17 -2.86 -1.56
N SER A 118 -9.64 -4.00 -1.15
CA SER A 118 -10.09 -5.33 -1.57
C SER A 118 -10.15 -6.32 -0.42
N GLU A 119 -11.32 -6.91 -0.19
CA GLU A 119 -11.48 -7.99 0.79
C GLU A 119 -10.70 -9.25 0.37
N LYS A 120 -10.60 -9.50 -0.94
CA LYS A 120 -9.89 -10.66 -1.49
C LYS A 120 -8.36 -10.52 -1.32
N PHE A 121 -7.84 -9.30 -1.44
CA PHE A 121 -6.41 -9.01 -1.40
C PHE A 121 -6.08 -8.13 -0.18
N ASN A 122 -6.42 -8.63 1.01
CA ASN A 122 -6.27 -7.91 2.27
C ASN A 122 -5.03 -8.32 3.06
N SER A 123 -3.92 -7.61 2.85
CA SER A 123 -2.64 -7.85 3.51
C SER A 123 -2.62 -7.45 4.98
N PHE A 124 -3.59 -6.66 5.46
CA PHE A 124 -3.80 -6.43 6.90
C PHE A 124 -4.18 -7.72 7.63
N LEU A 125 -4.86 -8.64 6.92
CA LEU A 125 -5.21 -9.97 7.41
C LEU A 125 -4.17 -11.03 7.00
N SER A 126 -3.69 -11.02 5.76
CA SER A 126 -2.84 -12.11 5.26
C SER A 126 -1.34 -11.93 5.54
N ALA A 127 -0.88 -10.74 5.93
CA ALA A 127 0.52 -10.47 6.29
C ALA A 127 0.65 -9.85 7.68
N PHE A 128 0.01 -8.70 7.93
CA PHE A 128 0.15 -7.95 9.18
C PHE A 128 -0.31 -8.73 10.41
N LEU A 129 -1.43 -9.45 10.32
CA LEU A 129 -1.95 -10.26 11.42
C LEU A 129 -1.04 -11.47 11.74
N PRO A 130 -0.62 -12.31 10.77
CA PRO A 130 0.38 -13.36 11.01
C PRO A 130 1.67 -12.84 11.64
N MET A 131 2.22 -11.74 11.11
CA MET A 131 3.41 -11.09 11.68
C MET A 131 3.19 -10.68 13.15
N ALA A 132 1.99 -10.23 13.50
CA ALA A 132 1.63 -9.85 14.87
C ALA A 132 1.50 -11.06 15.80
N MET A 133 1.11 -12.23 15.30
CA MET A 133 1.07 -13.46 16.09
C MET A 133 2.47 -13.92 16.51
N GLU A 134 3.50 -13.55 15.74
CA GLU A 134 4.90 -13.90 15.98
C GLU A 134 5.69 -12.78 16.68
N SER A 135 5.14 -11.57 16.79
CA SER A 135 5.81 -10.41 17.37
C SER A 135 4.91 -9.65 18.35
N VAL A 136 5.30 -9.65 19.62
CA VAL A 136 4.63 -8.87 20.68
C VAL A 136 4.62 -7.38 20.35
N VAL A 137 5.70 -6.87 19.75
CA VAL A 137 5.83 -5.46 19.36
C VAL A 137 4.73 -5.08 18.37
N LEU A 138 4.55 -5.88 17.33
CA LEU A 138 3.51 -5.63 16.33
C LEU A 138 2.11 -5.93 16.90
N SER A 139 1.93 -6.98 17.69
CA SER A 139 0.66 -7.27 18.36
C SER A 139 0.17 -6.10 19.22
N ASP A 140 1.03 -5.51 20.02
CA ASP A 140 0.67 -4.36 20.85
C ASP A 140 0.42 -3.11 20.01
N ALA A 141 1.14 -2.92 18.90
CA ALA A 141 0.87 -1.83 17.96
C ALA A 141 -0.49 -1.98 17.25
N LEU A 142 -0.88 -3.20 16.85
CA LEU A 142 -2.22 -3.47 16.29
C LEU A 142 -3.31 -3.30 17.33
N LEU A 143 -3.05 -3.69 18.58
CA LEU A 143 -3.97 -3.45 19.69
C LEU A 143 -4.18 -1.95 19.93
N ALA A 144 -3.09 -1.16 19.92
CA ALA A 144 -3.15 0.29 20.05
C ALA A 144 -3.94 0.92 18.90
N LEU A 145 -3.68 0.51 17.66
CA LEU A 145 -4.41 0.95 16.47
C LEU A 145 -5.91 0.63 16.59
N ALA A 146 -6.25 -0.61 16.95
CA ALA A 146 -7.64 -1.06 17.04
C ALA A 146 -8.43 -0.37 18.16
N SER A 147 -7.84 -0.29 19.35
CA SER A 147 -8.46 0.41 20.49
C SER A 147 -8.55 1.92 20.26
N GLY A 148 -7.55 2.51 19.61
CA GLY A 148 -7.54 3.91 19.18
C GLY A 148 -8.72 4.23 18.26
N HIS A 149 -8.88 3.48 17.17
CA HIS A 149 -10.02 3.65 16.27
C HIS A 149 -11.36 3.37 16.97
N LEU A 150 -11.46 2.29 17.75
CA LEU A 150 -12.67 1.96 18.51
C LEU A 150 -13.06 3.08 19.51
N SER A 151 -12.09 3.80 20.06
CA SER A 151 -12.36 4.91 20.99
C SER A 151 -13.08 6.11 20.36
N LEU A 152 -13.01 6.25 19.02
CA LEU A 152 -13.74 7.26 18.26
C LEU A 152 -15.24 6.96 18.25
N VAL A 153 -15.60 5.68 18.19
CA VAL A 153 -16.99 5.19 18.17
C VAL A 153 -17.52 4.98 19.59
N ASN A 154 -16.67 4.50 20.51
CA ASN A 154 -17.03 4.19 21.89
C ASN A 154 -16.03 4.79 22.88
N LYS A 155 -16.45 5.88 23.53
CA LYS A 155 -15.62 6.64 24.49
C LYS A 155 -15.12 5.80 25.68
N ALA A 156 -15.74 4.67 25.99
CA ALA A 156 -15.28 3.76 27.05
C ALA A 156 -13.87 3.20 26.78
N TYR A 157 -13.45 3.13 25.51
CA TYR A 157 -12.13 2.64 25.12
C TYR A 157 -11.02 3.69 25.15
N LYS A 158 -11.31 4.95 25.52
CA LYS A 158 -10.29 6.01 25.54
C LYS A 158 -9.09 5.69 26.44
N VAL A 159 -9.35 5.22 27.66
CA VAL A 159 -8.29 4.84 28.61
C VAL A 159 -7.51 3.63 28.07
N THR A 160 -8.22 2.60 27.61
CA THR A 160 -7.61 1.41 27.00
C THR A 160 -6.74 1.75 25.79
N ALA A 161 -7.16 2.69 24.95
CA ALA A 161 -6.40 3.14 23.79
C ALA A 161 -5.09 3.85 24.20
N LEU A 162 -5.16 4.72 25.21
CA LEU A 162 -3.98 5.41 25.73
C LEU A 162 -3.00 4.44 26.38
N GLU A 163 -3.48 3.48 27.17
CA GLU A 163 -2.66 2.44 27.78
C GLU A 163 -2.02 1.54 26.72
N ALA A 164 -2.79 1.06 25.75
CA ALA A 164 -2.31 0.22 24.66
C ALA A 164 -1.24 0.95 23.84
N ARG A 165 -1.46 2.22 23.49
CA ARG A 165 -0.47 3.05 22.78
C ARG A 165 0.81 3.23 23.60
N SER A 166 0.69 3.56 24.88
CA SER A 166 1.85 3.72 25.77
C SER A 166 2.65 2.42 25.89
N ASN A 167 1.98 1.28 26.08
CA ASN A 167 2.60 -0.04 26.14
C ASN A 167 3.32 -0.39 24.83
N ALA A 168 2.66 -0.17 23.69
CA ALA A 168 3.19 -0.49 22.38
C ALA A 168 4.44 0.36 22.05
N ILE A 169 4.45 1.65 22.37
CA ILE A 169 5.61 2.53 22.18
C ILE A 169 6.79 2.08 23.06
N ARG A 170 6.55 1.73 24.33
CA ARG A 170 7.62 1.22 25.22
C ARG A 170 8.20 -0.10 24.71
N ASN A 171 7.35 -1.03 24.25
CA ASN A 171 7.80 -2.31 23.72
C ASN A 171 8.57 -2.15 22.41
N LEU A 172 8.14 -1.26 21.52
CA LEU A 172 8.90 -0.93 20.31
C LEU A 172 10.26 -0.29 20.66
N ALA A 173 10.29 0.67 21.58
CA ALA A 173 11.54 1.32 21.99
C ALA A 173 12.55 0.30 22.53
N ALA A 174 12.12 -0.59 23.45
CA ALA A 174 12.97 -1.66 23.96
C ALA A 174 13.45 -2.62 22.86
N ALA A 175 12.58 -2.95 21.90
CA ALA A 175 12.91 -3.83 20.78
C ALA A 175 13.89 -3.20 19.78
N ILE A 176 13.86 -1.88 19.58
CA ILE A 176 14.81 -1.15 18.72
C ILE A 176 16.15 -0.93 19.44
N SER A 177 16.14 -0.68 20.76
CA SER A 177 17.37 -0.49 21.54
C SER A 177 18.23 -1.75 21.67
N THR A 178 17.64 -2.92 21.45
CA THR A 178 18.39 -4.19 21.46
C THR A 178 18.91 -4.47 20.04
N PRO A 179 20.21 -4.71 19.80
CA PRO A 179 20.69 -5.04 18.45
C PRO A 179 20.10 -6.38 17.93
N SER A 180 19.89 -6.48 16.62
CA SER A 180 19.53 -7.73 15.93
C SER A 180 19.91 -7.66 14.48
N ASN A 181 20.31 -8.80 13.91
CA ASN A 181 20.51 -8.95 12.47
C ASN A 181 19.40 -9.78 11.82
N MET A 182 18.33 -10.12 12.57
CA MET A 182 17.24 -10.93 12.04
C MET A 182 16.27 -10.07 11.25
N ILE A 183 16.13 -10.34 9.94
CA ILE A 183 15.27 -9.57 9.04
C ILE A 183 13.81 -9.49 9.53
N ASN A 184 13.25 -10.60 10.04
CA ASN A 184 11.87 -10.64 10.56
C ASN A 184 11.62 -9.64 11.70
N ARG A 185 12.66 -9.30 12.48
CA ARG A 185 12.57 -8.33 13.56
C ARG A 185 12.60 -6.90 13.03
N HIS A 186 13.36 -6.61 11.98
CA HIS A 186 13.26 -5.34 11.26
C HIS A 186 11.88 -5.19 10.60
N GLU A 187 11.37 -6.25 9.96
CA GLU A 187 10.04 -6.26 9.32
C GLU A 187 8.92 -5.98 10.32
N THR A 188 8.90 -6.67 11.45
CA THR A 188 7.87 -6.48 12.49
C THR A 188 7.99 -5.15 13.22
N ASN A 189 9.21 -4.63 13.47
CA ASN A 189 9.40 -3.30 14.04
C ASN A 189 8.97 -2.20 13.06
N ALA A 190 9.30 -2.33 11.76
CA ALA A 190 8.87 -1.40 10.72
C ALA A 190 7.34 -1.42 10.55
N ALA A 191 6.73 -2.61 10.56
CA ALA A 191 5.28 -2.77 10.57
C ALA A 191 4.62 -2.12 11.79
N ALA A 192 5.22 -2.23 12.98
CA ALA A 192 4.70 -1.59 14.19
C ALA A 192 4.73 -0.06 14.08
N CYS A 193 5.82 0.51 13.53
CA CYS A 193 5.87 1.95 13.22
C CYS A 193 4.77 2.36 12.23
N LEU A 194 4.51 1.57 11.19
CA LEU A 194 3.43 1.84 10.23
C LEU A 194 2.04 1.74 10.87
N ALA A 195 1.82 0.80 11.80
CA ALA A 195 0.58 0.75 12.58
C ALA A 195 0.39 2.03 13.42
N PHE A 196 1.47 2.62 13.95
CA PHE A 196 1.40 3.92 14.62
C PHE A 196 1.10 5.08 13.66
N VAL A 197 1.69 5.09 12.45
CA VAL A 197 1.34 6.08 11.40
C VAL A 197 -0.16 6.03 11.12
N ILE A 198 -0.71 4.84 10.86
CA ILE A 198 -2.15 4.64 10.59
C ILE A 198 -2.99 5.08 11.80
N SER A 199 -2.57 4.74 13.01
CA SER A 199 -3.30 5.07 14.24
C SER A 199 -3.35 6.57 14.48
N GLU A 200 -2.23 7.26 14.38
CA GLU A 200 -2.15 8.70 14.65
C GLU A 200 -2.98 9.51 13.65
N VAL A 201 -2.80 9.20 12.37
CA VAL A 201 -3.54 9.85 11.27
C VAL A 201 -5.03 9.53 11.37
N GLY A 202 -5.38 8.26 11.63
CA GLY A 202 -6.75 7.81 11.73
C GLY A 202 -7.51 8.33 12.96
N THR A 203 -6.81 8.63 14.06
CA THR A 203 -7.42 9.12 15.32
C THR A 203 -7.34 10.64 15.49
N GLY A 204 -6.68 11.35 14.58
CA GLY A 204 -6.62 12.82 14.55
C GLY A 204 -5.46 13.42 15.36
N ASP A 205 -4.53 12.60 15.81
CA ASP A 205 -3.29 13.04 16.46
C ASP A 205 -2.21 13.28 15.41
N CYS A 206 -2.27 14.42 14.71
CA CYS A 206 -1.44 14.66 13.53
C CYS A 206 0.05 15.01 13.81
N LYS A 207 0.55 14.89 15.05
CA LYS A 207 1.87 15.45 15.40
C LYS A 207 3.05 14.47 15.32
N GLY A 208 2.82 13.17 15.44
CA GLY A 208 3.89 12.17 15.55
C GLY A 208 4.06 11.28 14.31
N TRP A 209 3.11 11.26 13.38
CA TRP A 209 3.07 10.29 12.29
C TRP A 209 4.33 10.36 11.43
N TYR A 210 4.84 11.57 11.16
CA TYR A 210 6.05 11.74 10.36
C TYR A 210 7.31 11.26 11.11
N ASN A 211 7.32 11.30 12.45
CA ASN A 211 8.40 10.71 13.25
C ASN A 211 8.36 9.17 13.20
N HIS A 212 7.17 8.58 13.28
CA HIS A 212 7.01 7.13 13.10
C HIS A 212 7.46 6.69 11.70
N LEU A 213 7.11 7.47 10.67
CA LEU A 213 7.52 7.19 9.29
C LEU A 213 9.05 7.31 9.09
N GLN A 214 9.69 8.33 9.67
CA GLN A 214 11.16 8.43 9.70
C GLN A 214 11.80 7.26 10.46
N GLY A 215 11.19 6.82 11.57
CA GLY A 215 11.60 5.62 12.29
C GLY A 215 11.55 4.38 11.40
N THR A 216 10.44 4.17 10.66
CA THR A 216 10.30 3.08 9.70
C THR A 216 11.41 3.10 8.65
N LYS A 217 11.69 4.27 8.07
CA LYS A 217 12.80 4.45 7.10
C LYS A 217 14.13 3.98 7.70
N ASN A 218 14.46 4.40 8.92
CA ASN A 218 15.72 4.04 9.56
C ASN A 218 15.81 2.54 9.86
N ILE A 219 14.70 1.90 10.25
CA ILE A 219 14.64 0.44 10.46
C ILE A 219 14.84 -0.29 9.14
N ILE A 220 14.20 0.15 8.05
CA ILE A 220 14.38 -0.42 6.72
C ILE A 220 15.84 -0.31 6.30
N MET A 221 16.42 0.90 6.37
CA MET A 221 17.78 1.17 5.91
C MET A 221 18.88 0.46 6.71
N SER A 222 18.62 0.12 7.97
CA SER A 222 19.56 -0.63 8.82
C SER A 222 19.48 -2.15 8.63
N ALA A 223 18.47 -2.65 7.92
CA ALA A 223 18.29 -4.09 7.74
C ALA A 223 19.32 -4.67 6.78
N THR A 224 19.73 -5.90 7.09
CA THR A 224 20.59 -6.73 6.24
C THR A 224 19.98 -8.12 6.07
N ALA A 225 20.20 -8.72 4.91
CA ALA A 225 19.82 -10.10 4.63
C ALA A 225 20.85 -10.73 3.69
N TYR A 226 20.80 -12.05 3.51
CA TYR A 226 21.65 -12.75 2.55
C TYR A 226 20.81 -13.24 1.37
N SER A 227 21.28 -13.01 0.15
CA SER A 227 20.69 -13.60 -1.05
C SER A 227 20.93 -15.11 -1.10
N ALA A 228 20.22 -15.80 -1.99
CA ALA A 228 20.50 -17.21 -2.29
C ALA A 228 21.94 -17.47 -2.79
N SER A 229 22.60 -16.45 -3.35
CA SER A 229 24.01 -16.50 -3.78
C SER A 229 25.00 -16.11 -2.68
N GLY A 230 24.54 -15.87 -1.45
CA GLY A 230 25.38 -15.46 -0.32
C GLY A 230 25.79 -13.97 -0.33
N LYS A 231 25.27 -13.17 -1.26
CA LYS A 231 25.51 -11.72 -1.31
C LYS A 231 24.73 -11.04 -0.19
N VAL A 232 25.38 -10.13 0.54
CA VAL A 232 24.69 -9.28 1.52
C VAL A 232 23.80 -8.27 0.78
N LEU A 233 22.53 -8.26 1.15
CA LEU A 233 21.51 -7.31 0.73
C LEU A 233 21.30 -6.30 1.87
N HIS A 234 21.02 -5.06 1.52
CA HIS A 234 20.83 -3.96 2.46
C HIS A 234 19.51 -3.24 2.22
N GLY A 235 18.98 -2.63 3.26
CA GLY A 235 17.88 -1.69 3.11
C GLY A 235 16.62 -2.35 2.53
N PRO A 236 15.96 -1.70 1.55
CA PRO A 236 14.80 -2.29 0.88
C PRO A 236 15.08 -3.64 0.22
N ASP A 237 16.27 -3.90 -0.33
CA ASP A 237 16.57 -5.18 -0.96
C ASP A 237 16.63 -6.33 0.05
N ALA A 238 16.98 -6.05 1.31
CA ALA A 238 16.89 -7.03 2.39
C ALA A 238 15.43 -7.39 2.70
N PHE A 239 14.53 -6.40 2.76
CA PHE A 239 13.09 -6.60 2.95
C PHE A 239 12.44 -7.35 1.79
N LYS A 240 12.93 -7.20 0.56
CA LYS A 240 12.39 -7.91 -0.61
C LYS A 240 12.55 -9.43 -0.54
N THR A 241 13.39 -9.94 0.37
CA THR A 241 13.64 -11.38 0.52
C THR A 241 12.45 -12.17 1.06
N SER A 242 11.44 -11.51 1.65
CA SER A 242 10.22 -12.13 2.15
C SER A 242 8.95 -11.46 1.60
N PRO A 243 7.82 -12.17 1.48
CA PRO A 243 6.53 -11.56 1.12
C PRO A 243 6.08 -10.48 2.11
N GLU A 244 6.31 -10.68 3.40
CA GLU A 244 5.98 -9.76 4.48
C GLU A 244 6.77 -8.47 4.38
N GLY A 245 8.07 -8.56 4.13
CA GLY A 245 8.94 -7.41 3.92
C GLY A 245 8.57 -6.63 2.66
N GLN A 246 8.22 -7.30 1.56
CA GLN A 246 7.69 -6.62 0.36
C GLN A 246 6.39 -5.87 0.64
N TRP A 247 5.49 -6.45 1.45
CA TRP A 247 4.27 -5.76 1.88
C TRP A 247 4.58 -4.55 2.76
N VAL A 248 5.49 -4.67 3.72
CA VAL A 248 5.93 -3.54 4.57
C VAL A 248 6.51 -2.41 3.71
N LEU A 249 7.28 -2.72 2.67
CA LEU A 249 7.79 -1.72 1.73
C LEU A 249 6.68 -1.00 0.97
N ARG A 250 5.68 -1.72 0.45
CA ARG A 250 4.53 -1.08 -0.23
C ARG A 250 3.70 -0.23 0.73
N ASN A 251 3.48 -0.71 1.94
CA ASN A 251 2.76 0.03 2.99
C ASN A 251 3.51 1.33 3.35
N PHE A 252 4.83 1.24 3.58
CA PHE A 252 5.68 2.41 3.78
C PHE A 252 5.63 3.38 2.60
N ALA A 253 5.72 2.87 1.37
CA ALA A 253 5.68 3.69 0.15
C ALA A 253 4.40 4.49 0.03
N TYR A 254 3.26 3.89 0.36
CA TYR A 254 1.97 4.57 0.33
C TYR A 254 1.99 5.79 1.24
N HIS A 255 2.39 5.63 2.51
CA HIS A 255 2.43 6.76 3.44
C HIS A 255 3.50 7.80 3.12
N ASP A 256 4.70 7.35 2.72
CA ASP A 256 5.82 8.24 2.39
C ASP A 256 5.57 9.08 1.14
N ILE A 257 5.12 8.43 0.06
CA ILE A 257 4.91 9.10 -1.22
C ILE A 257 3.66 9.98 -1.17
N VAL A 258 2.56 9.52 -0.57
CA VAL A 258 1.37 10.38 -0.42
C VAL A 258 1.65 11.55 0.53
N GLY A 259 2.37 11.31 1.63
CA GLY A 259 2.79 12.37 2.55
C GLY A 259 3.70 13.42 1.92
N SER A 260 4.48 13.04 0.89
CA SER A 260 5.33 13.96 0.12
C SER A 260 4.54 15.12 -0.52
N VAL A 261 3.27 14.89 -0.87
CA VAL A 261 2.40 15.88 -1.52
C VAL A 261 2.01 16.98 -0.55
N THR A 262 1.47 16.64 0.62
CA THR A 262 1.02 17.60 1.62
C THR A 262 2.20 18.28 2.33
N LEU A 263 3.29 17.55 2.53
CA LEU A 263 4.54 18.09 3.10
C LEU A 263 5.35 18.92 2.09
N ARG A 264 5.01 18.88 0.79
CA ARG A 264 5.69 19.59 -0.30
C ARG A 264 7.21 19.38 -0.30
N LYS A 265 7.62 18.12 -0.13
CA LYS A 265 9.03 17.68 -0.11
C LYS A 265 9.15 16.31 -0.75
N ARG A 266 10.34 15.90 -1.17
CA ARG A 266 10.52 14.53 -1.69
C ARG A 266 10.20 13.45 -0.65
N PRO A 267 9.81 12.24 -1.08
CA PRO A 267 9.69 11.08 -0.20
C PRO A 267 11.01 10.78 0.55
N LEU A 268 10.91 10.17 1.72
CA LEU A 268 12.04 9.79 2.57
C LEU A 268 12.97 8.78 1.90
N LEU A 269 12.43 7.89 1.06
CA LEU A 269 13.19 6.96 0.22
C LEU A 269 12.86 7.19 -1.26
N ASP A 270 13.87 7.04 -2.12
CA ASP A 270 13.67 7.07 -3.56
C ASP A 270 12.73 5.94 -4.01
N GLY A 271 11.72 6.26 -4.82
CA GLY A 271 10.67 5.31 -5.21
C GLY A 271 11.15 4.11 -6.03
N SER A 272 12.40 4.07 -6.50
CA SER A 272 12.94 2.94 -7.28
C SER A 272 12.94 1.61 -6.53
N TYR A 273 12.92 1.61 -5.19
CA TYR A 273 12.84 0.34 -4.44
C TYR A 273 11.52 -0.41 -4.68
N LEU A 274 10.47 0.24 -5.18
CA LEU A 274 9.22 -0.43 -5.55
C LEU A 274 9.37 -1.33 -6.78
N ALA A 275 10.45 -1.21 -7.55
CA ALA A 275 10.69 -2.07 -8.71
C ALA A 275 10.68 -3.56 -8.31
N GLY A 276 9.85 -4.33 -9.03
CA GLY A 276 9.68 -5.77 -8.85
C GLY A 276 8.77 -6.19 -7.69
N ILE A 277 8.04 -5.25 -7.08
CA ILE A 277 7.09 -5.54 -6.00
C ILE A 277 5.72 -4.86 -6.18
N THR A 278 5.43 -4.27 -7.35
CA THR A 278 4.18 -3.53 -7.66
C THR A 278 3.18 -4.33 -8.48
N ASP A 279 3.57 -5.49 -8.98
CA ASP A 279 2.85 -6.42 -9.85
C ASP A 279 1.79 -7.28 -9.10
N VAL A 280 1.35 -6.80 -7.94
CA VAL A 280 0.34 -7.42 -7.08
C VAL A 280 -0.82 -6.48 -6.84
N VAL A 281 -1.99 -7.03 -6.51
CA VAL A 281 -3.13 -6.21 -6.04
C VAL A 281 -2.85 -5.76 -4.61
N ASP A 282 -2.51 -4.49 -4.45
CA ASP A 282 -2.15 -3.87 -3.19
C ASP A 282 -3.38 -3.58 -2.31
N SER A 283 -3.23 -3.61 -0.99
CA SER A 283 -4.37 -3.38 -0.09
C SER A 283 -4.76 -1.90 0.03
N TYR A 284 -3.87 -0.94 -0.23
CA TYR A 284 -4.23 0.47 -0.25
C TYR A 284 -4.68 0.95 -1.63
N LEU A 285 -4.02 0.50 -2.70
CA LEU A 285 -4.24 1.07 -4.04
C LEU A 285 -4.76 0.06 -5.07
N GLY A 286 -4.90 -1.21 -4.70
CA GLY A 286 -5.35 -2.25 -5.60
C GLY A 286 -4.39 -2.39 -6.77
N VAL A 287 -4.86 -2.04 -7.96
CA VAL A 287 -4.10 -2.16 -9.21
C VAL A 287 -3.38 -0.87 -9.59
N ALA A 288 -3.35 0.13 -8.71
CA ALA A 288 -2.86 1.47 -8.98
C ALA A 288 -1.46 1.76 -8.40
N THR A 289 -0.77 0.76 -7.82
CA THR A 289 0.50 0.94 -7.10
C THR A 289 1.59 1.63 -7.92
N GLU A 290 1.65 1.37 -9.23
CA GLU A 290 2.62 2.01 -10.13
C GLU A 290 2.46 3.55 -10.18
N LEU A 291 1.26 4.08 -9.91
CA LEU A 291 1.01 5.52 -9.86
C LEU A 291 1.75 6.20 -8.72
N LEU A 292 2.10 5.49 -7.64
CA LEU A 292 2.98 6.02 -6.60
C LEU A 292 4.38 6.33 -7.15
N CYS A 293 4.90 5.51 -8.06
CA CYS A 293 6.21 5.78 -8.67
C CYS A 293 6.19 7.08 -9.49
N PHE A 294 5.08 7.38 -10.18
CA PHE A 294 4.90 8.66 -10.87
C PHE A 294 4.80 9.82 -9.89
N LEU A 295 4.01 9.67 -8.82
CA LEU A 295 3.87 10.69 -7.79
C LEU A 295 5.21 11.00 -7.11
N ALA A 296 6.00 9.99 -6.76
CA ALA A 296 7.35 10.16 -6.22
C ALA A 296 8.28 10.92 -7.18
N LYS A 297 8.24 10.59 -8.48
CA LYS A 297 9.01 11.30 -9.51
C LYS A 297 8.60 12.78 -9.60
N ILE A 298 7.31 13.09 -9.50
CA ILE A 298 6.81 14.48 -9.53
C ILE A 298 7.30 15.24 -8.29
N SER A 299 7.18 14.67 -7.09
CA SER A 299 7.67 15.30 -5.85
C SER A 299 9.18 15.53 -5.87
N CYS A 300 9.97 14.57 -6.38
CA CYS A 300 11.40 14.74 -6.58
C CYS A 300 11.72 15.82 -7.63
N LEU A 301 10.97 15.86 -8.74
CA LEU A 301 11.16 16.85 -9.79
C LEU A 301 10.94 18.27 -9.27
N ASP A 302 9.93 18.49 -8.43
CA ASP A 302 9.68 19.78 -7.79
C ASP A 302 10.92 20.26 -7.01
N GLU A 303 11.45 19.43 -6.11
CA GLU A 303 12.62 19.76 -5.29
C GLU A 303 13.87 20.03 -6.14
N TYR A 304 14.18 19.16 -7.11
CA TYR A 304 15.39 19.28 -7.93
C TYR A 304 15.37 20.45 -8.91
N THR A 305 14.18 20.88 -9.35
CA THR A 305 14.02 21.95 -10.35
C THR A 305 13.51 23.25 -9.76
N LYS A 306 13.36 23.33 -8.43
CA LYS A 306 12.95 24.56 -7.76
C LYS A 306 13.97 25.68 -8.05
N PHE A 307 13.46 26.85 -8.41
CA PHE A 307 14.28 28.04 -8.61
C PHE A 307 14.55 28.71 -7.27
N ASN A 308 15.77 29.22 -7.12
CA ASN A 308 16.20 30.08 -6.02
C ASN A 308 16.98 31.24 -6.66
N GLU A 309 16.75 32.46 -6.17
CA GLU A 309 17.38 33.71 -6.65
C GLU A 309 18.92 33.64 -6.68
N HIS A 310 19.51 32.77 -5.88
CA HIS A 310 20.97 32.60 -5.76
C HIS A 310 21.58 31.60 -6.75
N LEU A 311 20.80 31.00 -7.67
CA LEU A 311 21.32 30.01 -8.60
C LEU A 311 22.08 30.67 -9.76
N PRO A 312 23.28 30.17 -10.12
CA PRO A 312 23.99 30.60 -11.32
C PRO A 312 23.13 30.43 -12.59
N GLY A 313 23.26 31.33 -13.56
CA GLY A 313 22.45 31.31 -14.79
C GLY A 313 22.50 29.99 -15.56
N GLU A 314 23.67 29.35 -15.63
CA GLU A 314 23.84 28.02 -16.25
C GLU A 314 23.01 26.94 -15.55
N GLU A 315 22.97 26.96 -14.21
CA GLU A 315 22.20 26.01 -13.41
C GLU A 315 20.69 26.23 -13.58
N VAL A 316 20.25 27.48 -13.73
CA VAL A 316 18.86 27.82 -14.06
C VAL A 316 18.47 27.23 -15.43
N ILE A 317 19.32 27.40 -16.44
CA ILE A 317 19.09 26.84 -17.79
C ILE A 317 19.03 25.31 -17.73
N ARG A 318 19.99 24.68 -17.04
CA ARG A 318 20.04 23.22 -16.86
C ARG A 318 18.78 22.68 -16.18
N ARG A 319 18.33 23.31 -15.09
CA ARG A 319 17.10 22.93 -14.37
C ARG A 319 15.85 23.13 -15.22
N LYS A 320 15.76 24.21 -16.00
CA LYS A 320 14.65 24.43 -16.95
C LYS A 320 14.60 23.34 -18.03
N ALA A 321 15.73 22.99 -18.63
CA ALA A 321 15.80 21.93 -19.64
C ALA A 321 15.43 20.56 -19.06
N LEU A 322 15.94 20.23 -17.86
CA LEU A 322 15.57 19.02 -17.14
C LEU A 322 14.08 18.97 -16.81
N PHE A 323 13.50 20.08 -16.34
CA PHE A 323 12.08 20.20 -16.04
C PHE A 323 11.22 19.93 -17.28
N HIS A 324 11.48 20.64 -18.38
CA HIS A 324 10.70 20.49 -19.61
C HIS A 324 10.78 19.07 -20.20
N SER A 325 11.99 18.50 -20.30
CA SER A 325 12.18 17.15 -20.85
C SER A 325 11.52 16.08 -19.97
N THR A 326 11.64 16.20 -18.64
CA THR A 326 11.01 15.26 -17.69
C THR A 326 9.49 15.39 -17.72
N CYS A 327 8.94 16.60 -17.76
CA CYS A 327 7.50 16.85 -17.83
C CYS A 327 6.88 16.27 -19.11
N ALA A 328 7.51 16.46 -20.28
CA ALA A 328 7.02 15.90 -21.53
C ALA A 328 6.95 14.35 -21.49
N SER A 329 7.97 13.72 -20.90
CA SER A 329 8.02 12.27 -20.73
C SER A 329 6.99 11.75 -19.72
N LEU A 330 6.86 12.42 -18.55
CA LEU A 330 5.90 12.07 -17.51
C LEU A 330 4.45 12.22 -17.98
N GLU A 331 4.13 13.32 -18.65
CA GLU A 331 2.77 13.56 -19.16
C GLU A 331 2.37 12.47 -20.15
N LYS A 332 3.26 12.12 -21.09
CA LYS A 332 3.01 11.04 -22.03
C LYS A 332 2.78 9.70 -21.32
N GLN A 333 3.67 9.32 -20.41
CA GLN A 333 3.57 8.06 -19.68
C GLN A 333 2.29 7.98 -18.83
N LEU A 334 1.92 9.06 -18.14
CA LEU A 334 0.67 9.10 -17.37
C LEU A 334 -0.55 9.02 -18.30
N ARG A 335 -0.54 9.72 -19.44
CA ARG A 335 -1.64 9.65 -20.41
C ARG A 335 -1.80 8.26 -21.02
N ASP A 336 -0.68 7.61 -21.34
CA ASP A 336 -0.65 6.27 -21.95
C ASP A 336 -0.84 5.15 -20.91
N TRP A 337 -0.78 5.45 -19.60
CA TRP A 337 -1.03 4.48 -18.55
C TRP A 337 -2.49 4.03 -18.55
N HIS A 338 -2.70 2.72 -18.44
CA HIS A 338 -4.02 2.11 -18.36
C HIS A 338 -4.05 1.09 -17.22
N CYS A 339 -5.21 1.01 -16.56
CA CYS A 339 -5.45 -0.02 -15.55
C CYS A 339 -5.39 -1.42 -16.19
N HIS A 340 -4.92 -2.41 -15.43
CA HIS A 340 -4.89 -3.79 -15.90
C HIS A 340 -6.30 -4.26 -16.30
N PRO A 341 -6.51 -4.89 -17.48
CA PRO A 341 -7.84 -5.25 -17.98
C PRO A 341 -8.64 -6.20 -17.09
N ALA A 342 -7.94 -7.01 -16.27
CA ALA A 342 -8.58 -7.94 -15.34
C ALA A 342 -9.03 -7.30 -14.02
N ALA A 343 -8.85 -5.99 -13.83
CA ALA A 343 -9.30 -5.31 -12.62
C ALA A 343 -10.83 -5.30 -12.54
N SER A 344 -11.37 -5.58 -11.35
CA SER A 344 -12.80 -5.40 -11.10
C SER A 344 -13.19 -3.93 -11.28
N PRO A 345 -14.45 -3.61 -11.66
CA PRO A 345 -14.88 -2.23 -11.92
C PRO A 345 -14.52 -1.23 -10.82
N GLY A 346 -14.75 -1.58 -9.54
CA GLY A 346 -14.41 -0.71 -8.42
C GLY A 346 -12.91 -0.45 -8.23
N LEU A 347 -12.05 -1.44 -8.53
CA LEU A 347 -10.59 -1.25 -8.48
C LEU A 347 -10.09 -0.46 -9.69
N ALA A 348 -10.69 -0.64 -10.86
CA ALA A 348 -10.38 0.17 -12.04
C ALA A 348 -10.76 1.64 -11.80
N ALA A 349 -11.94 1.89 -11.22
CA ALA A 349 -12.41 3.22 -10.84
C ALA A 349 -11.44 3.90 -9.85
N VAL A 350 -11.01 3.20 -8.79
CA VAL A 350 -9.98 3.71 -7.87
C VAL A 350 -8.70 4.07 -8.62
N ALA A 351 -8.23 3.19 -9.51
CA ALA A 351 -6.99 3.40 -10.21
C ALA A 351 -7.03 4.60 -11.17
N TYR A 352 -8.14 4.80 -11.88
CA TYR A 352 -8.30 5.97 -12.74
C TYR A 352 -8.53 7.26 -11.95
N ALA A 353 -9.27 7.23 -10.83
CA ALA A 353 -9.38 8.38 -9.92
C ALA A 353 -7.99 8.78 -9.39
N PHE A 354 -7.17 7.80 -8.98
CA PHE A 354 -5.81 8.04 -8.51
C PHE A 354 -4.90 8.58 -9.62
N ARG A 355 -5.03 8.09 -10.87
CA ARG A 355 -4.30 8.63 -12.02
C ARG A 355 -4.64 10.09 -12.27
N SER A 356 -5.91 10.45 -12.24
CA SER A 356 -6.34 11.85 -12.36
C SER A 356 -5.81 12.70 -11.22
N ALA A 357 -5.77 12.18 -9.99
CA ALA A 357 -5.14 12.85 -8.85
C ALA A 357 -3.63 13.10 -9.08
N VAL A 358 -2.89 12.12 -9.57
CA VAL A 358 -1.46 12.29 -9.91
C VAL A 358 -1.28 13.32 -11.03
N LEU A 359 -2.15 13.33 -12.04
CA LEU A 359 -2.15 14.36 -13.09
C LEU A 359 -2.48 15.76 -12.54
N ILE A 360 -3.36 15.88 -11.54
CA ILE A 360 -3.60 17.15 -10.84
C ILE A 360 -2.30 17.64 -10.19
N VAL A 361 -1.60 16.79 -9.42
CA VAL A 361 -0.32 17.17 -8.80
C VAL A 361 0.70 17.59 -9.86
N PHE A 362 0.80 16.83 -10.96
CA PHE A 362 1.67 17.14 -12.08
C PHE A 362 1.36 18.51 -12.70
N TYR A 363 0.11 18.78 -13.07
CA TYR A 363 -0.26 20.03 -13.71
C TYR A 363 -0.17 21.23 -12.76
N ARG A 364 -0.37 21.03 -11.46
CA ARG A 364 -0.11 22.07 -10.44
C ARG A 364 1.38 22.41 -10.37
N LEU A 365 2.27 21.42 -10.45
CA LEU A 365 3.72 21.66 -10.55
C LEU A 365 4.06 22.44 -11.83
N VAL A 366 3.52 22.05 -12.99
CA VAL A 366 3.71 22.79 -14.25
C VAL A 366 3.22 24.24 -14.10
N ARG A 367 2.00 24.45 -13.57
CA ARG A 367 1.42 25.77 -13.31
C ARG A 367 2.35 26.63 -12.45
N SER A 368 2.92 26.07 -11.37
CA SER A 368 3.85 26.77 -10.49
C SER A 368 5.12 27.29 -11.19
N ARG A 369 5.52 26.68 -12.30
CA ARG A 369 6.72 27.08 -13.08
C ARG A 369 6.39 28.07 -14.20
N LEU A 370 5.11 28.32 -14.46
CA LEU A 370 4.65 29.31 -15.45
C LEU A 370 4.45 30.70 -14.84
N TYR A 371 4.19 30.80 -13.53
CA TYR A 371 4.06 32.10 -12.88
C TYR A 371 5.39 32.87 -12.87
N PRO A 372 5.38 34.20 -13.13
CA PRO A 372 6.61 34.96 -13.28
C PRO A 372 7.34 35.09 -11.93
N VAL A 373 8.58 34.60 -11.89
CA VAL A 373 9.60 35.16 -11.02
C VAL A 373 10.31 36.21 -11.88
N ASP A 374 9.84 37.47 -11.83
CA ASP A 374 10.46 38.66 -12.44
C ASP A 374 11.05 38.52 -13.87
N ILE A 375 10.19 38.46 -14.89
CA ILE A 375 10.63 38.66 -16.29
C ILE A 375 9.71 39.67 -16.99
N GLY A 376 10.30 40.61 -17.72
CA GLY A 376 9.68 41.81 -18.31
C GLY A 376 8.44 41.59 -19.19
N ARG A 377 7.76 42.72 -19.45
CA ARG A 377 6.40 42.84 -20.03
C ARG A 377 6.16 42.18 -21.40
N GLU A 378 7.17 41.70 -22.11
CA GLU A 378 7.04 41.24 -23.50
C GLU A 378 6.53 39.78 -23.66
N ASP A 379 6.50 38.97 -22.60
CA ASP A 379 6.12 37.54 -22.66
C ASP A 379 4.78 37.20 -21.97
N LEU A 380 3.97 38.23 -21.66
CA LEU A 380 2.77 38.08 -20.81
C LEU A 380 1.61 37.35 -21.52
N HIS A 381 1.39 37.64 -22.81
CA HIS A 381 0.27 37.04 -23.56
C HIS A 381 0.45 35.55 -23.87
N SER A 382 1.67 35.15 -24.24
CA SER A 382 2.01 33.73 -24.51
C SER A 382 1.88 32.88 -23.25
N LYS A 383 2.35 33.41 -22.10
CA LYS A 383 2.23 32.73 -20.79
C LYS A 383 0.78 32.64 -20.28
N SER A 384 -0.03 33.67 -20.50
CA SER A 384 -1.46 33.63 -20.16
C SER A 384 -2.15 32.44 -20.83
N SER A 385 -1.94 32.27 -22.14
CA SER A 385 -2.51 31.14 -22.90
C SER A 385 -2.05 29.77 -22.38
N LEU A 386 -0.77 29.63 -21.99
CA LEU A 386 -0.26 28.38 -21.39
C LEU A 386 -0.88 28.10 -20.02
N ILE A 387 -1.07 29.13 -19.19
CA ILE A 387 -1.74 29.00 -17.89
C ILE A 387 -3.18 28.51 -18.10
N ASP A 388 -3.92 29.09 -19.05
CA ASP A 388 -5.29 28.69 -19.36
C ASP A 388 -5.36 27.22 -19.83
N ILE A 389 -4.41 26.78 -20.66
CA ILE A 389 -4.31 25.38 -21.09
C ILE A 389 -4.09 24.46 -19.89
N VAL A 390 -3.15 24.80 -18.99
CA VAL A 390 -2.87 23.98 -17.80
C VAL A 390 -4.07 23.96 -16.85
N GLN A 391 -4.76 25.09 -16.67
CA GLN A 391 -5.99 25.17 -15.89
C GLN A 391 -7.10 24.29 -16.48
N SER A 392 -7.30 24.31 -17.80
CA SER A 392 -8.24 23.43 -18.50
C SER A 392 -7.91 21.94 -18.29
N LYS A 393 -6.62 21.60 -18.32
CA LYS A 393 -6.16 20.23 -18.01
C LYS A 393 -6.44 19.83 -16.57
N ILE A 394 -6.20 20.71 -15.59
CA ILE A 394 -6.53 20.46 -14.18
C ILE A 394 -8.03 20.26 -14.02
N HIS A 395 -8.85 21.16 -14.58
CA HIS A 395 -10.31 21.06 -14.54
C HIS A 395 -10.80 19.72 -15.12
N THR A 396 -10.25 19.30 -16.26
CA THR A 396 -10.55 17.98 -16.85
C THR A 396 -10.27 16.84 -15.87
N GLN A 397 -9.17 16.91 -15.12
CA GLN A 397 -8.84 15.88 -14.14
C GLN A 397 -9.71 15.93 -12.88
N VAL A 398 -10.20 17.10 -12.47
CA VAL A 398 -11.22 17.22 -11.41
C VAL A 398 -12.48 16.45 -11.83
N THR A 399 -13.00 16.74 -13.03
CA THR A 399 -14.19 16.07 -13.59
C THR A 399 -13.99 14.56 -13.72
N ASN A 400 -12.84 14.12 -14.25
CA ASN A 400 -12.52 12.70 -14.36
C ASN A 400 -12.44 12.00 -13.00
N THR A 401 -11.83 12.66 -12.00
CA THR A 401 -11.75 12.11 -10.64
C THR A 401 -13.14 11.87 -10.07
N LEU A 402 -14.03 12.87 -10.19
CA LEU A 402 -15.39 12.77 -9.66
C LEU A 402 -16.25 11.76 -10.41
N SER A 403 -16.08 11.64 -11.73
CA SER A 403 -16.73 10.61 -12.55
C SER A 403 -16.36 9.20 -12.06
N HIS A 404 -15.07 8.91 -11.89
CA HIS A 404 -14.62 7.61 -11.39
C HIS A 404 -14.98 7.36 -9.93
N VAL A 405 -15.03 8.40 -9.09
CA VAL A 405 -15.52 8.28 -7.71
C VAL A 405 -17.02 7.91 -7.69
N ALA A 406 -17.81 8.44 -8.62
CA ALA A 406 -19.23 8.12 -8.72
C ALA A 406 -19.48 6.64 -9.07
N ASP A 407 -18.57 6.01 -9.82
CA ASP A 407 -18.60 4.57 -10.14
C ASP A 407 -18.32 3.66 -8.93
N ILE A 408 -17.89 4.21 -7.79
CA ILE A 408 -17.58 3.46 -6.57
C ILE A 408 -18.74 3.59 -5.59
N PRO A 409 -19.54 2.53 -5.34
CA PRO A 409 -20.66 2.63 -4.42
C PRO A 409 -20.19 2.94 -3.01
N ILE A 410 -20.95 3.80 -2.31
CA ILE A 410 -20.61 4.24 -0.96
C ILE A 410 -20.48 3.05 -0.02
N GLY A 411 -19.40 3.04 0.73
CA GLY A 411 -19.17 2.06 1.76
C GLY A 411 -18.79 0.66 1.29
N THR A 412 -18.45 0.51 0.01
CA THR A 412 -17.66 -0.63 -0.46
C THR A 412 -16.20 -0.46 -0.04
N THR A 413 -15.41 -1.54 -0.09
CA THR A 413 -13.98 -1.48 0.29
C THR A 413 -13.15 -0.49 -0.54
N PRO A 414 -13.30 -0.35 -1.88
CA PRO A 414 -12.47 0.54 -2.69
C PRO A 414 -12.51 2.01 -2.27
N GLU A 415 -13.55 2.43 -1.54
CA GLU A 415 -13.65 3.77 -0.95
C GLU A 415 -12.49 4.12 0.00
N SER A 416 -11.75 3.13 0.53
CA SER A 416 -10.60 3.37 1.42
C SER A 416 -9.51 4.22 0.78
N ALA A 417 -9.38 4.19 -0.55
CA ALA A 417 -8.32 4.86 -1.29
C ALA A 417 -8.68 6.26 -1.80
N LEU A 418 -9.88 6.76 -1.50
CA LEU A 418 -10.42 7.95 -2.16
C LEU A 418 -10.04 9.27 -1.49
N LEU A 419 -9.40 9.24 -0.32
CA LEU A 419 -9.07 10.47 0.41
C LEU A 419 -8.14 11.39 -0.39
N LEU A 420 -7.00 10.90 -0.90
CA LEU A 420 -6.09 11.70 -1.72
C LEU A 420 -6.75 12.21 -3.02
N PRO A 421 -7.41 11.37 -3.85
CA PRO A 421 -8.10 11.84 -5.05
C PRO A 421 -9.15 12.91 -4.79
N LEU A 422 -10.02 12.69 -3.79
CA LEU A 422 -11.06 13.66 -3.42
C LEU A 422 -10.47 14.96 -2.91
N PHE A 423 -9.43 14.90 -2.08
CA PHE A 423 -8.78 16.10 -1.57
C PHE A 423 -8.13 16.93 -2.68
N LEU A 424 -7.40 16.29 -3.59
CA LEU A 424 -6.76 17.00 -4.71
C LEU A 424 -7.78 17.57 -5.70
N ALA A 425 -8.85 16.82 -6.00
CA ALA A 425 -9.94 17.32 -6.83
C ALA A 425 -10.68 18.49 -6.16
N GLY A 426 -11.03 18.37 -4.88
CA GLY A 426 -11.67 19.44 -4.11
C GLY A 426 -10.80 20.68 -3.97
N GLY A 427 -9.49 20.49 -3.83
CA GLY A 427 -8.51 21.56 -3.78
C GLY A 427 -8.48 22.39 -5.07
N GLU A 428 -8.77 21.78 -6.22
CA GLU A 428 -8.81 22.46 -7.52
C GLU A 428 -10.24 22.76 -8.02
N ALA A 429 -11.28 22.25 -7.35
CA ALA A 429 -12.67 22.52 -7.69
C ALA A 429 -12.99 24.04 -7.60
N ARG A 430 -13.76 24.51 -8.58
CA ARG A 430 -14.24 25.91 -8.68
C ARG A 430 -15.75 26.00 -8.86
N GLU A 431 -16.35 24.95 -9.40
CA GLU A 431 -17.80 24.85 -9.61
C GLU A 431 -18.48 24.29 -8.37
N GLU A 432 -19.64 24.85 -8.03
CA GLU A 432 -20.43 24.47 -6.86
C GLU A 432 -20.79 22.97 -6.88
N GLY A 433 -21.18 22.43 -8.03
CA GLY A 433 -21.48 21.00 -8.18
C GLY A 433 -20.29 20.08 -7.90
N HIS A 434 -19.07 20.48 -8.30
CA HIS A 434 -17.86 19.72 -7.98
C HIS A 434 -17.51 19.80 -6.49
N ILE A 435 -17.64 20.99 -5.89
CA ILE A 435 -17.42 21.21 -4.46
C ILE A 435 -18.39 20.36 -3.63
N ASP A 436 -19.68 20.38 -3.97
CA ASP A 436 -20.71 19.60 -3.29
C ASP A 436 -20.49 18.10 -3.42
N ALA A 437 -20.10 17.61 -4.61
CA ALA A 437 -19.78 16.21 -4.82
C ALA A 437 -18.63 15.74 -3.91
N VAL A 438 -17.55 16.52 -3.80
CA VAL A 438 -16.42 16.21 -2.91
C VAL A 438 -16.86 16.25 -1.44
N ARG A 439 -17.54 17.32 -1.04
CA ARG A 439 -18.04 17.52 0.33
C ARG A 439 -18.92 16.36 0.77
N GLN A 440 -19.94 16.02 -0.03
CA GLN A 440 -20.85 14.92 0.27
C GLN A 440 -20.09 13.60 0.38
N ARG A 441 -19.18 13.32 -0.56
CA ARG A 441 -18.44 12.07 -0.53
C ARG A 441 -17.54 11.92 0.69
N LEU A 442 -16.82 12.98 1.08
CA LEU A 442 -15.99 12.98 2.29
C LEU A 442 -16.84 12.81 3.55
N ARG A 443 -18.00 13.50 3.66
CA ARG A 443 -18.92 13.34 4.80
C ARG A 443 -19.43 11.91 4.94
N MET A 444 -19.86 11.28 3.85
CA MET A 444 -20.33 9.88 3.87
C MET A 444 -19.20 8.90 4.22
N THR A 445 -17.98 9.17 3.73
CA THR A 445 -16.80 8.37 4.08
C THR A 445 -16.49 8.48 5.57
N LEU A 446 -16.53 9.70 6.13
CA LEU A 446 -16.30 9.96 7.55
C LEU A 446 -17.37 9.29 8.42
N GLU A 447 -18.65 9.44 8.07
CA GLU A 447 -19.77 8.82 8.80
C GLU A 447 -19.60 7.29 8.90
N LYS A 448 -19.17 6.66 7.81
CA LYS A 448 -19.05 5.19 7.76
C LYS A 448 -17.75 4.64 8.36
N ARG A 449 -16.62 5.33 8.18
CA ARG A 449 -15.28 4.81 8.51
C ARG A 449 -14.64 5.48 9.74
N GLN A 450 -15.15 6.64 10.14
CA GLN A 450 -14.80 7.35 11.39
C GLN A 450 -13.33 7.77 11.51
N PHE A 451 -12.53 7.70 10.44
CA PHE A 451 -11.15 8.17 10.47
C PHE A 451 -11.07 9.70 10.44
N GLN A 452 -10.34 10.28 11.40
CA GLN A 452 -10.30 11.72 11.62
C GLN A 452 -9.46 12.47 10.58
N ASN A 453 -8.55 11.80 9.86
CA ASN A 453 -7.88 12.42 8.71
C ASN A 453 -8.86 12.79 7.58
N VAL A 454 -9.97 12.08 7.43
CA VAL A 454 -11.06 12.47 6.51
C VAL A 454 -11.74 13.75 6.98
N SER A 455 -12.02 13.87 8.29
CA SER A 455 -12.55 15.10 8.89
C SER A 455 -11.60 16.27 8.64
N ARG A 456 -10.32 16.07 8.94
CA ARG A 456 -9.30 17.10 8.77
C ARG A 456 -9.13 17.54 7.31
N ALA A 457 -9.15 16.59 6.38
CA ALA A 457 -9.11 16.90 4.95
C ALA A 457 -10.33 17.73 4.53
N LEU A 458 -11.52 17.40 5.03
CA LEU A 458 -12.74 18.17 4.75
C LEU A 458 -12.67 19.57 5.35
N GLU A 459 -12.21 19.73 6.59
CA GLU A 459 -12.02 21.04 7.23
C GLU A 459 -11.12 21.96 6.37
N VAL A 460 -9.97 21.43 5.93
CA VAL A 460 -9.04 22.19 5.07
C VAL A 460 -9.69 22.60 3.74
N LEU A 461 -10.56 21.78 3.18
CA LEU A 461 -11.29 22.11 1.96
C LEU A 461 -12.40 23.15 2.19
N GLU A 462 -13.15 23.04 3.28
CA GLU A 462 -14.18 24.03 3.63
C GLU A 462 -13.54 25.40 3.87
N ASP A 463 -12.44 25.47 4.63
CA ASP A 463 -11.66 26.70 4.82
C ASP A 463 -11.18 27.28 3.48
N LEU A 464 -10.76 26.42 2.55
CA LEU A 464 -10.33 26.83 1.20
C LEU A 464 -11.46 27.40 0.36
N TRP A 465 -12.61 26.74 0.38
CA TRP A 465 -13.75 27.16 -0.43
C TRP A 465 -14.35 28.47 0.11
N GLU A 466 -14.39 28.66 1.43
CA GLU A 466 -14.78 29.93 2.05
C GLU A 466 -13.78 31.05 1.72
N LEU A 467 -12.47 30.80 1.86
CA LEU A 467 -11.45 31.79 1.52
C LEU A 467 -11.53 32.29 0.07
N ARG A 468 -11.89 31.39 -0.87
CA ARG A 468 -12.07 31.74 -2.29
C ARG A 468 -13.30 32.59 -2.56
N LYS A 469 -14.36 32.47 -1.76
CA LYS A 469 -15.56 33.31 -1.86
C LYS A 469 -15.26 34.75 -1.44
N ASP A 470 -14.52 34.93 -0.34
CA ASP A 470 -14.24 36.24 0.24
C ASP A 470 -13.24 37.08 -0.56
N GLN A 471 -12.29 36.44 -1.26
CA GLN A 471 -11.19 37.12 -1.96
C GLN A 471 -11.46 37.43 -3.44
N ASN A 472 -12.72 37.47 -3.91
CA ASN A 472 -13.07 37.68 -5.33
C ASN A 472 -12.28 36.75 -6.30
N GLY A 473 -11.96 35.52 -5.89
CA GLY A 473 -11.34 34.52 -6.75
C GLY A 473 -9.81 34.55 -6.87
N ILE A 474 -9.08 35.25 -5.99
CA ILE A 474 -7.61 35.16 -5.94
C ILE A 474 -7.18 33.71 -5.64
N GLU A 475 -6.00 33.33 -6.16
CA GLU A 475 -5.27 32.04 -6.17
C GLU A 475 -5.07 31.31 -4.83
N ALA A 476 -6.04 31.35 -3.92
CA ALA A 476 -5.99 30.61 -2.67
C ALA A 476 -5.78 29.12 -2.93
N ASP A 477 -4.75 28.60 -2.28
CA ASP A 477 -4.28 27.22 -2.35
C ASP A 477 -4.35 26.58 -0.97
N TRP A 478 -4.71 25.29 -0.91
CA TRP A 478 -4.80 24.58 0.37
C TRP A 478 -3.48 24.55 1.14
N SER A 479 -2.33 24.71 0.46
CA SER A 479 -1.04 24.76 1.13
C SER A 479 -0.92 25.95 2.10
N HIS A 480 -1.56 27.09 1.79
CA HIS A 480 -1.61 28.24 2.70
C HIS A 480 -2.41 27.93 3.98
N ILE A 481 -3.46 27.11 3.88
CA ILE A 481 -4.27 26.70 5.03
C ILE A 481 -3.47 25.77 5.93
N LEU A 482 -2.74 24.82 5.34
CA LEU A 482 -1.85 23.94 6.11
C LEU A 482 -0.74 24.74 6.81
N ASP A 483 -0.15 25.73 6.13
CA ASP A 483 0.89 26.59 6.69
C ASP A 483 0.41 27.45 7.86
N THR A 484 -0.83 27.96 7.79
CA THR A 484 -1.42 28.83 8.83
C THR A 484 -1.99 28.06 10.02
N THR A 485 -2.59 26.88 9.78
CA THR A 485 -3.27 26.10 10.83
C THR A 485 -2.33 25.20 11.66
N ARG A 486 -1.02 25.15 11.34
CA ARG A 486 0.00 24.28 12.00
C ARG A 486 -0.39 22.79 12.09
N GLY A 487 -1.32 22.34 11.25
CA GLY A 487 -1.82 20.97 11.26
C GLY A 487 -1.24 20.20 10.09
N ASP A 488 -0.33 19.27 10.36
CA ASP A 488 0.10 18.29 9.35
C ASP A 488 -1.12 17.47 8.88
N LEU A 489 -1.19 17.19 7.59
CA LEU A 489 -2.24 16.39 6.97
C LEU A 489 -1.62 15.23 6.20
N LEU A 490 -2.04 14.01 6.49
CA LEU A 490 -1.71 12.84 5.69
C LEU A 490 -2.99 12.27 5.06
N LEU A 491 -2.95 12.13 3.74
CA LEU A 491 -4.11 11.76 2.89
C LEU A 491 -4.17 10.26 2.56
N THR A 492 -3.68 9.44 3.48
CA THR A 492 -3.57 7.97 3.34
C THR A 492 -4.69 7.23 4.05
#